data_AF-A0A975MBU6-F1
#
_entry.id   AF-A0A975MBU6-F1
#
_cell.length_a   1.000
_cell.length_b   1.000
_cell.length_c   1.000
_cell.angle_alpha   90.00
_cell.angle_beta   90.00
_cell.angle_gamma   90.00
#
_symmetry.space_group_name_H-M   'P 1'
#
loop_
_entity.id
_entity.type
_entity.pdbx_description
1 polymer ?
#
loop_
_entity_poly.entity_id
_entity_poly.type
_entity_poly.pdbx_seq_one_letter_code
_entity_poly.pdbx_strand_id
1 'polypeptide(L)'
;MAIRSWLQKMVVGQGAAQSDKATSADDALKARPNKDEAIAYALKLSGLVNEQPGTLAFYRATFADHPSRFVTYDDLRKQGDLLDRDSLKALGLRANVKLSAQFLATLNELGRADPLGAASVIGLAVSTALCTLRDLVKMQSAGMDSAKLLASNMAAGPCDSAAKLDGQVMPIGDCPILPLRGCSHPGQCACLYQAQFTPLDDL
;
A
#
# COMPACT_ATOMS: atom_id res chain seq x y z
N MET A 1 -44.58 60.07 -7.98
CA MET A 1 -43.97 58.73 -8.03
C MET A 1 -44.49 57.93 -6.85
N ALA A 2 -45.22 56.86 -7.16
CA ALA A 2 -45.97 56.01 -6.24
C ALA A 2 -45.03 55.12 -5.40
N ILE A 3 -45.20 55.12 -4.08
CA ILE A 3 -45.87 54.08 -3.26
C ILE A 3 -44.98 52.88 -2.90
N ARG A 4 -44.85 52.74 -1.57
CA ARG A 4 -44.39 51.63 -0.73
C ARG A 4 -44.73 50.22 -1.23
N SER A 5 -43.95 49.28 -0.69
CA SER A 5 -44.31 47.88 -0.37
C SER A 5 -43.71 46.84 -1.31
N TRP A 6 -42.75 46.07 -0.79
CA TRP A 6 -42.77 44.60 -0.86
C TRP A 6 -41.61 43.97 -0.06
N LEU A 7 -41.74 44.01 1.27
CA LEU A 7 -41.36 42.86 2.08
C LEU A 7 -42.60 41.94 2.09
N GLN A 8 -42.38 40.63 1.98
CA GLN A 8 -43.38 39.54 2.03
C GLN A 8 -44.26 39.32 0.78
N LYS A 9 -43.77 38.47 -0.13
CA LYS A 9 -44.52 37.24 -0.44
C LYS A 9 -43.65 36.02 -0.19
N MET A 10 -43.94 35.41 0.94
CA MET A 10 -43.70 34.01 1.24
C MET A 10 -44.59 33.14 0.33
N VAL A 11 -44.03 32.00 -0.09
CA VAL A 11 -44.69 30.71 -0.34
C VAL A 11 -45.52 30.60 -1.63
N VAL A 12 -44.99 29.83 -2.59
CA VAL A 12 -45.55 28.60 -3.22
C VAL A 12 -44.75 28.37 -4.50
N GLY A 13 -44.10 27.21 -4.63
CA GLY A 13 -43.56 26.78 -5.92
C GLY A 13 -42.34 25.88 -5.82
N GLN A 14 -42.58 24.58 -5.58
CA GLN A 14 -41.62 23.52 -5.86
C GLN A 14 -41.12 23.60 -7.31
N GLY A 15 -39.81 23.45 -7.49
CA GLY A 15 -39.16 23.33 -8.79
C GLY A 15 -37.81 22.68 -8.59
N ALA A 16 -37.77 21.37 -8.79
CA ALA A 16 -36.59 20.54 -8.73
C ALA A 16 -35.63 20.80 -9.92
N ALA A 17 -34.43 20.21 -9.80
CA ALA A 17 -33.32 20.14 -10.77
C ALA A 17 -32.41 21.38 -10.75
N GLN A 18 -31.09 21.28 -10.67
CA GLN A 18 -30.16 20.16 -10.88
C GLN A 18 -28.90 20.55 -10.09
N SER A 19 -28.58 19.81 -9.02
CA SER A 19 -27.25 19.91 -8.42
C SER A 19 -26.32 19.08 -9.30
N ASP A 20 -25.39 19.76 -9.96
CA ASP A 20 -24.42 19.16 -10.85
C ASP A 20 -23.65 18.05 -10.16
N LYS A 21 -23.86 16.86 -10.72
CA LYS A 21 -23.27 15.59 -10.36
C LYS A 21 -21.85 15.58 -10.93
N ALA A 22 -20.89 16.08 -10.16
CA ALA A 22 -19.49 15.90 -10.46
C ALA A 22 -19.00 14.56 -9.88
N THR A 23 -18.78 13.58 -10.78
CA THR A 23 -17.74 12.51 -10.73
C THR A 23 -17.61 11.70 -9.44
N SER A 24 -17.82 10.39 -9.39
CA SER A 24 -17.36 9.34 -10.29
C SER A 24 -18.22 8.09 -10.10
N ALA A 25 -18.97 7.72 -11.15
CA ALA A 25 -19.57 6.40 -11.25
C ALA A 25 -18.53 5.45 -11.85
N ASP A 26 -17.49 5.13 -11.07
CA ASP A 26 -16.51 4.07 -11.39
C ASP A 26 -15.93 3.40 -10.13
N ASP A 27 -16.60 3.52 -8.99
CA ASP A 27 -16.30 2.74 -7.77
C ASP A 27 -17.33 1.62 -7.64
N ALA A 28 -17.34 0.70 -8.60
CA ALA A 28 -17.68 -0.66 -8.22
C ALA A 28 -16.70 -1.05 -7.11
N LEU A 29 -17.19 -1.38 -5.91
CA LEU A 29 -16.41 -1.94 -4.80
C LEU A 29 -15.33 -2.87 -5.38
N LYS A 30 -14.11 -2.36 -5.56
CA LYS A 30 -13.06 -3.16 -6.17
C LYS A 30 -12.82 -4.28 -5.19
N ALA A 31 -13.01 -5.52 -5.66
CA ALA A 31 -12.69 -6.68 -4.87
C ALA A 31 -11.29 -6.48 -4.28
N ARG A 32 -11.16 -6.71 -2.98
CA ARG A 32 -9.88 -6.57 -2.27
C ARG A 32 -8.82 -7.35 -3.04
N PRO A 33 -7.61 -6.79 -3.24
CA PRO A 33 -6.60 -7.47 -4.02
C PRO A 33 -6.28 -8.82 -3.41
N ASN A 34 -6.12 -9.85 -4.26
CA ASN A 34 -5.56 -11.11 -3.83
C ASN A 34 -4.06 -10.93 -3.52
N LYS A 35 -3.44 -11.99 -2.98
CA LYS A 35 -2.03 -11.98 -2.60
C LYS A 35 -1.09 -11.58 -3.75
N ASP A 36 -1.33 -12.10 -4.95
CA ASP A 36 -0.50 -11.83 -6.12
C ASP A 36 -0.65 -10.38 -6.60
N GLU A 37 -1.85 -9.84 -6.56
CA GLU A 37 -2.15 -8.44 -6.87
C GLU A 37 -1.49 -7.50 -5.87
N ALA A 38 -1.50 -7.84 -4.57
CA ALA A 38 -0.82 -7.07 -3.53
C ALA A 38 0.71 -7.08 -3.71
N ILE A 39 1.30 -8.21 -4.09
CA ILE A 39 2.73 -8.31 -4.42
C ILE A 39 3.03 -7.43 -5.64
N ALA A 40 2.31 -7.60 -6.76
CA ALA A 40 2.53 -6.83 -7.98
C ALA A 40 2.39 -5.31 -7.74
N TYR A 41 1.39 -4.91 -6.95
CA TYR A 41 1.19 -3.53 -6.52
C TYR A 41 2.41 -2.98 -5.77
N ALA A 42 2.89 -3.68 -4.73
CA ALA A 42 4.01 -3.24 -3.93
C ALA A 42 5.33 -3.19 -4.73
N LEU A 43 5.55 -4.15 -5.63
CA LEU A 43 6.69 -4.17 -6.54
C LEU A 43 6.68 -2.94 -7.44
N LYS A 44 5.54 -2.63 -8.07
CA LYS A 44 5.39 -1.43 -8.89
C LYS A 44 5.62 -0.16 -8.10
N LEU A 45 5.10 -0.10 -6.87
CA LEU A 45 5.27 1.05 -5.99
C LEU A 45 6.74 1.27 -5.58
N SER A 46 7.52 0.18 -5.45
CA SER A 46 8.95 0.29 -5.13
C SER A 46 9.74 1.01 -6.24
N GLY A 47 9.34 0.85 -7.50
CA GLY A 47 10.06 1.41 -8.65
C GLY A 47 11.44 0.78 -8.91
N LEU A 48 11.77 -0.36 -8.28
CA LEU A 48 13.13 -0.94 -8.28
C LEU A 48 13.25 -2.25 -9.06
N VAL A 49 12.14 -2.81 -9.52
CA VAL A 49 12.11 -4.05 -10.29
C VAL A 49 11.89 -3.79 -11.78
N ASN A 50 12.32 -4.72 -12.61
CA ASN A 50 12.04 -4.69 -14.05
C ASN A 50 10.72 -5.41 -14.38
N GLU A 51 10.28 -5.28 -15.63
CA GLU A 51 9.04 -5.90 -16.13
C GLU A 51 9.28 -7.23 -16.87
N GLN A 52 10.44 -7.87 -16.65
CA GLN A 52 10.80 -9.09 -17.38
C GLN A 52 9.92 -10.29 -16.99
N PRO A 53 9.66 -11.22 -17.92
CA PRO A 53 9.02 -12.49 -17.60
C PRO A 53 9.78 -13.22 -16.48
N GLY A 54 9.05 -13.65 -15.45
CA GLY A 54 9.62 -14.37 -14.30
C GLY A 54 9.92 -13.50 -13.08
N THR A 55 10.01 -12.17 -13.22
CA THR A 55 10.21 -11.26 -12.06
C THR A 55 9.12 -11.43 -11.03
N LEU A 56 7.85 -11.34 -11.43
CA LEU A 56 6.73 -11.53 -10.49
C LEU A 56 6.70 -12.96 -9.90
N ALA A 57 7.08 -13.98 -10.68
CA ALA A 57 7.13 -15.35 -10.20
C ALA A 57 8.16 -15.55 -9.09
N PHE A 58 9.33 -14.90 -9.22
CA PHE A 58 10.36 -14.89 -8.17
C PHE A 58 9.83 -14.34 -6.85
N TYR A 59 9.13 -13.21 -6.87
CA TYR A 59 8.56 -12.61 -5.66
C TYR A 59 7.38 -13.41 -5.10
N ARG A 60 6.51 -13.97 -5.95
CA ARG A 60 5.44 -14.89 -5.50
C ARG A 60 5.99 -16.09 -4.75
N ALA A 61 7.03 -16.74 -5.31
CA ALA A 61 7.69 -17.87 -4.66
C ALA A 61 8.36 -17.45 -3.34
N THR A 62 9.08 -16.33 -3.35
CA THR A 62 9.79 -15.83 -2.16
C THR A 62 8.84 -15.49 -1.01
N PHE A 63 7.68 -14.90 -1.30
CA PHE A 63 6.70 -14.47 -0.31
C PHE A 63 5.55 -15.47 -0.13
N ALA A 64 5.66 -16.71 -0.62
CA ALA A 64 4.57 -17.70 -0.62
C ALA A 64 3.98 -17.96 0.78
N ASP A 65 4.81 -18.03 1.81
CA ASP A 65 4.38 -18.25 3.20
C ASP A 65 4.24 -16.95 4.01
N HIS A 66 4.55 -15.80 3.42
CA HIS A 66 4.41 -14.51 4.08
C HIS A 66 2.94 -14.09 4.17
N PRO A 67 2.48 -13.47 5.28
CA PRO A 67 3.23 -13.08 6.47
C PRO A 67 3.23 -14.11 7.62
N SER A 68 2.77 -15.35 7.40
CA SER A 68 2.81 -16.41 8.42
C SER A 68 4.25 -16.80 8.79
N ARG A 69 5.13 -16.84 7.78
CA ARG A 69 6.58 -16.86 7.95
C ARG A 69 7.14 -15.53 7.43
N PHE A 70 7.67 -14.72 8.34
CA PHE A 70 8.21 -13.41 7.98
C PHE A 70 9.44 -13.60 7.06
N VAL A 71 9.48 -12.87 5.95
CA VAL A 71 10.58 -12.90 4.98
C VAL A 71 11.38 -11.63 5.22
N THR A 72 12.65 -11.77 5.60
CA THR A 72 13.53 -10.62 5.78
C THR A 72 14.12 -10.18 4.44
N TYR A 73 14.63 -8.95 4.37
CA TYR A 73 15.40 -8.49 3.20
C TYR A 73 16.65 -9.35 2.95
N ASP A 74 17.21 -9.97 3.99
CA ASP A 74 18.35 -10.88 3.88
C ASP A 74 17.94 -12.23 3.29
N ASP A 75 16.73 -12.71 3.60
CA ASP A 75 16.16 -13.91 2.97
C ASP A 75 15.87 -13.67 1.49
N LEU A 76 15.33 -12.50 1.13
CA LEU A 76 15.07 -12.10 -0.25
C LEU A 76 16.35 -12.13 -1.11
N ARG A 77 17.44 -11.54 -0.60
CA ARG A 77 18.73 -11.49 -1.32
C ARG A 77 19.37 -12.85 -1.55
N LYS A 78 19.03 -13.86 -0.75
CA LYS A 78 19.63 -15.19 -0.79
C LYS A 78 18.85 -16.17 -1.65
N GLN A 79 17.72 -15.77 -2.24
CA GLN A 79 16.92 -16.69 -3.04
C GLN A 79 17.64 -17.02 -4.35
N GLY A 80 18.20 -18.23 -4.43
CA GLY A 80 18.93 -18.73 -5.59
C GLY A 80 20.44 -18.82 -5.38
N ASP A 81 21.19 -18.78 -6.48
CA ASP A 81 22.63 -18.96 -6.50
C ASP A 81 23.34 -17.66 -6.10
N LEU A 82 24.13 -17.74 -5.03
CA LEU A 82 24.91 -16.60 -4.56
C LEU A 82 26.00 -16.24 -5.56
N LEU A 83 26.17 -14.95 -5.78
CA LEU A 83 27.25 -14.41 -6.59
C LEU A 83 28.61 -14.77 -5.96
N ASP A 84 29.57 -15.06 -6.84
CA ASP A 84 30.95 -15.28 -6.44
C ASP A 84 31.66 -13.96 -6.06
N ARG A 85 32.87 -14.09 -5.54
CA ARG A 85 33.66 -12.95 -5.05
C ARG A 85 33.94 -11.93 -6.16
N ASP A 86 34.21 -12.41 -7.37
CA ASP A 86 34.61 -11.55 -8.49
C ASP A 86 33.40 -10.79 -9.04
N SER A 87 32.22 -11.42 -9.12
CA SER A 87 30.96 -10.75 -9.46
C SER A 87 30.57 -9.70 -8.42
N LEU A 88 30.70 -10.01 -7.11
CA LEU A 88 30.46 -9.03 -6.05
C LEU A 88 31.41 -7.82 -6.16
N LYS A 89 32.70 -8.08 -6.43
CA LYS A 89 33.70 -7.02 -6.63
C LYS A 89 33.37 -6.13 -7.83
N ALA A 90 32.88 -6.71 -8.94
CA ALA A 90 32.44 -5.95 -10.11
C ALA A 90 31.26 -5.02 -9.82
N LEU A 91 30.43 -5.36 -8.83
CA LEU A 91 29.33 -4.53 -8.32
C LEU A 91 29.76 -3.55 -7.22
N GLY A 92 31.05 -3.49 -6.86
CA GLY A 92 31.53 -2.65 -5.76
C GLY A 92 31.13 -3.15 -4.36
N LEU A 93 30.69 -4.40 -4.25
CA LEU A 93 30.23 -5.00 -2.99
C LEU A 93 31.37 -5.73 -2.27
N ARG A 94 31.24 -5.87 -0.95
CA ARG A 94 32.20 -6.63 -0.12
C ARG A 94 32.03 -8.13 -0.37
N ALA A 95 33.13 -8.89 -0.26
CA ALA A 95 33.17 -10.33 -0.53
C ALA A 95 32.25 -11.19 0.36
N ASN A 96 31.83 -10.70 1.53
CA ASN A 96 30.96 -11.41 2.46
C ASN A 96 29.46 -11.08 2.28
N VAL A 97 29.13 -10.22 1.31
CA VAL A 97 27.75 -9.90 0.99
C VAL A 97 27.07 -11.12 0.38
N LYS A 98 25.85 -11.41 0.84
CA LYS A 98 25.01 -12.48 0.29
C LYS A 98 24.04 -11.86 -0.71
N LEU A 99 24.25 -12.09 -1.99
CA LEU A 99 23.40 -11.57 -3.06
C LEU A 99 23.29 -12.65 -4.13
N SER A 100 22.08 -13.03 -4.50
CA SER A 100 21.84 -14.03 -5.54
C SER A 100 21.77 -13.40 -6.93
N ALA A 101 22.18 -14.16 -7.93
CA ALA A 101 22.05 -13.77 -9.33
C ALA A 101 20.57 -13.59 -9.72
N GLN A 102 19.69 -14.42 -9.18
CA GLN A 102 18.25 -14.40 -9.44
C GLN A 102 17.60 -13.12 -8.92
N PHE A 103 17.92 -12.70 -7.68
CA PHE A 103 17.41 -11.44 -7.16
C PHE A 103 17.94 -10.26 -7.98
N LEU A 104 19.24 -10.23 -8.28
CA LEU A 104 19.84 -9.17 -9.08
C LEU A 104 19.22 -9.09 -10.49
N ALA A 105 18.85 -10.23 -11.08
CA ALA A 105 18.18 -10.30 -12.38
C ALA A 105 16.78 -9.65 -12.37
N THR A 106 16.09 -9.61 -11.22
CA THR A 106 14.78 -8.96 -11.10
C THR A 106 14.84 -7.43 -11.03
N LEU A 107 16.01 -6.86 -10.74
CA LEU A 107 16.17 -5.42 -10.53
C LEU A 107 16.28 -4.66 -11.85
N ASN A 108 15.72 -3.45 -11.89
CA ASN A 108 15.95 -2.48 -12.96
C ASN A 108 17.26 -1.71 -12.71
N GLU A 109 17.57 -0.71 -13.54
CA GLU A 109 18.80 0.09 -13.41
C GLU A 109 18.94 0.76 -12.03
N LEU A 110 17.86 1.35 -11.51
CA LEU A 110 17.85 1.99 -10.20
C LEU A 110 18.07 0.97 -9.07
N GLY A 111 17.40 -0.18 -9.13
CA GLY A 111 17.59 -1.27 -8.17
C GLY A 111 19.01 -1.85 -8.21
N ARG A 112 19.61 -1.94 -9.39
CA ARG A 112 20.98 -2.47 -9.57
C ARG A 112 22.06 -1.51 -9.08
N ALA A 113 21.77 -0.21 -9.01
CA ALA A 113 22.71 0.78 -8.48
C ALA A 113 22.98 0.58 -6.98
N ASP A 114 21.98 0.13 -6.22
CA ASP A 114 22.12 -0.34 -4.83
C ASP A 114 21.22 -1.57 -4.57
N PRO A 115 21.70 -2.79 -4.89
CA PRO A 115 20.89 -3.99 -4.75
C PRO A 115 20.58 -4.33 -3.28
N LEU A 116 21.40 -3.87 -2.33
CA LEU A 116 21.17 -4.14 -0.91
C LEU A 116 20.07 -3.25 -0.36
N GLY A 117 20.13 -1.95 -0.65
CA GLY A 117 19.05 -1.01 -0.36
C GLY A 117 17.76 -1.40 -1.06
N ALA A 118 17.84 -1.82 -2.32
CA ALA A 118 16.67 -2.24 -3.09
C ALA A 118 15.94 -3.43 -2.44
N ALA A 119 16.68 -4.43 -1.94
CA ALA A 119 16.09 -5.55 -1.22
C ALA A 119 15.33 -5.12 0.04
N SER A 120 15.86 -4.13 0.77
CA SER A 120 15.20 -3.58 1.96
C SER A 120 13.90 -2.86 1.58
N VAL A 121 13.93 -2.02 0.56
CA VAL A 121 12.75 -1.27 0.10
C VAL A 121 11.67 -2.21 -0.43
N ILE A 122 12.03 -3.14 -1.31
CA ILE A 122 11.11 -4.11 -1.91
C ILE A 122 10.53 -5.01 -0.82
N GLY A 123 11.39 -5.56 0.05
CA GLY A 123 10.97 -6.43 1.13
C GLY A 123 9.96 -5.76 2.05
N LEU A 124 10.24 -4.54 2.50
CA LEU A 124 9.31 -3.82 3.38
C LEU A 124 8.00 -3.44 2.67
N ALA A 125 8.06 -2.98 1.42
CA ALA A 125 6.87 -2.62 0.66
C ALA A 125 5.93 -3.82 0.48
N VAL A 126 6.47 -4.97 0.07
CA VAL A 126 5.71 -6.22 -0.11
C VAL A 126 5.18 -6.73 1.23
N SER A 127 6.01 -6.76 2.27
CA SER A 127 5.59 -7.16 3.61
C SER A 127 4.47 -6.28 4.16
N THR A 128 4.55 -4.97 3.97
CA THR A 128 3.51 -4.03 4.40
C THR A 128 2.19 -4.34 3.70
N ALA A 129 2.21 -4.58 2.39
CA ALA A 129 1.01 -4.95 1.64
C ALA A 129 0.40 -6.27 2.11
N LEU A 130 1.22 -7.30 2.27
CA LEU A 130 0.74 -8.62 2.69
C LEU A 130 0.25 -8.65 4.15
N CYS A 131 0.92 -7.94 5.05
CA CYS A 131 0.46 -7.76 6.43
C CYS A 131 -0.86 -7.00 6.49
N THR A 132 -0.99 -5.91 5.73
CA THR A 132 -2.23 -5.13 5.65
C THR A 132 -3.39 -6.00 5.16
N LEU A 133 -3.17 -6.77 4.09
CA LEU A 133 -4.17 -7.69 3.54
C LEU A 133 -4.64 -8.70 4.60
N ARG A 134 -3.69 -9.35 5.29
CA ARG A 134 -3.99 -10.28 6.38
C ARG A 134 -4.79 -9.60 7.49
N ASP A 135 -4.36 -8.43 7.94
CA ASP A 135 -4.93 -7.76 9.11
C ASP A 135 -6.36 -7.30 8.84
N LEU A 136 -6.64 -6.75 7.67
CA LEU A 136 -8.01 -6.41 7.26
C LEU A 136 -8.92 -7.65 7.15
N VAL A 137 -8.41 -8.75 6.60
CA VAL A 137 -9.17 -10.03 6.55
C VAL A 137 -9.46 -10.54 7.96
N LYS A 138 -8.47 -10.50 8.86
CA LYS A 138 -8.66 -10.93 10.26
C LYS A 138 -9.67 -10.06 10.99
N MET A 139 -9.62 -8.74 10.81
CA MET A 139 -10.59 -7.82 11.41
C MET A 139 -12.01 -8.12 10.91
N GLN A 140 -12.17 -8.32 9.59
CA GLN A 140 -13.46 -8.68 9.00
C GLN A 140 -13.98 -10.02 9.54
N SER A 141 -13.12 -11.04 9.64
CA SER A 141 -13.49 -12.34 10.22
C SER A 141 -13.80 -12.27 11.72
N ALA A 142 -13.30 -11.25 12.43
CA ALA A 142 -13.61 -10.99 13.83
C ALA A 142 -14.91 -10.17 14.03
N GLY A 143 -15.65 -9.87 12.95
CA GLY A 143 -16.89 -9.10 13.01
C GLY A 143 -16.69 -7.59 13.16
N MET A 144 -15.50 -7.09 12.83
CA MET A 144 -15.29 -5.64 12.75
C MET A 144 -15.85 -5.11 11.43
N ASP A 145 -16.53 -3.97 11.49
CA ASP A 145 -17.07 -3.30 10.29
C ASP A 145 -16.16 -2.16 9.80
N SER A 146 -15.40 -1.57 10.71
CA SER A 146 -14.56 -0.40 10.43
C SER A 146 -13.16 -0.53 11.01
N ALA A 147 -12.24 0.20 10.38
CA ALA A 147 -10.86 0.30 10.79
C ALA A 147 -10.39 1.75 10.72
N LYS A 148 -9.52 2.12 11.64
CA LYS A 148 -8.86 3.43 11.70
C LYS A 148 -7.47 3.33 11.08
N LEU A 149 -7.16 4.17 10.11
CA LEU A 149 -5.78 4.27 9.61
C LEU A 149 -4.91 4.99 10.65
N LEU A 150 -3.75 4.42 10.97
CA LEU A 150 -2.67 5.08 11.69
C LEU A 150 -1.51 5.29 10.74
N ALA A 151 -1.11 6.54 10.55
CA ALA A 151 -0.02 6.89 9.66
C ALA A 151 1.36 6.53 10.24
N SER A 152 2.33 6.32 9.35
CA SER A 152 3.70 5.91 9.72
C SER A 152 4.36 6.93 10.65
N ASN A 153 4.98 6.44 11.71
CA ASN A 153 5.79 7.22 12.66
C ASN A 153 7.31 6.98 12.51
N MET A 154 7.72 6.39 11.39
CA MET A 154 9.13 6.14 11.07
C MET A 154 9.91 7.45 10.82
N ALA A 155 11.23 7.37 10.66
CA ALA A 155 12.10 8.53 10.49
C ALA A 155 11.70 9.46 9.32
N ALA A 156 11.23 8.90 8.21
CA ALA A 156 10.71 9.69 7.08
C ALA A 156 9.34 10.37 7.36
N GLY A 157 8.69 10.04 8.48
CA GLY A 157 7.34 10.48 8.80
C GLY A 157 6.26 9.78 7.97
N PRO A 158 5.01 10.28 8.03
CA PRO A 158 3.94 9.85 7.14
C PRO A 158 4.09 10.49 5.76
N CYS A 159 3.79 9.74 4.70
CA CYS A 159 3.67 10.32 3.36
C CYS A 159 2.40 11.19 3.27
N ASP A 160 2.34 12.12 2.32
CA ASP A 160 1.20 13.05 2.16
C ASP A 160 -0.16 12.35 2.12
N SER A 161 -0.24 11.20 1.44
CA SER A 161 -1.46 10.39 1.38
C SER A 161 -1.84 9.84 2.75
N ALA A 162 -0.87 9.35 3.53
CA ALA A 162 -1.12 8.80 4.85
C ALA A 162 -1.45 9.89 5.86
N ALA A 163 -0.79 11.04 5.80
CA ALA A 163 -1.04 12.18 6.67
C ALA A 163 -2.49 12.70 6.54
N LYS A 164 -3.04 12.73 5.32
CA LYS A 164 -4.43 13.14 5.07
C LYS A 164 -5.46 12.17 5.65
N LEU A 165 -5.12 10.88 5.65
CA LEU A 165 -6.00 9.81 6.12
C LEU A 165 -5.75 9.44 7.59
N ASP A 166 -4.77 10.06 8.24
CA ASP A 166 -4.39 9.70 9.59
C ASP A 166 -5.55 9.88 10.57
N GLY A 167 -5.82 8.84 11.34
CA GLY A 167 -6.91 8.77 12.27
C GLY A 167 -8.32 8.66 11.67
N GLN A 168 -8.47 8.64 10.34
CA GLN A 168 -9.77 8.44 9.72
C GLN A 168 -10.25 7.00 9.92
N VAL A 169 -11.54 6.87 10.24
CA VAL A 169 -12.24 5.60 10.34
C VAL A 169 -12.97 5.34 9.03
N MET A 170 -12.78 4.16 8.47
CA MET A 170 -13.39 3.76 7.20
C MET A 170 -13.90 2.31 7.27
N PRO A 171 -14.92 1.95 6.47
CA PRO A 171 -15.34 0.57 6.35
C PRO A 171 -14.17 -0.32 5.93
N ILE A 172 -14.10 -1.54 6.47
CA ILE A 172 -13.00 -2.47 6.17
C ILE A 172 -12.95 -2.84 4.67
N GLY A 173 -14.10 -2.87 4.00
CA GLY A 173 -14.20 -3.07 2.55
C GLY A 173 -13.53 -1.96 1.73
N ASP A 174 -13.47 -0.75 2.28
CA ASP A 174 -12.99 0.46 1.60
C ASP A 174 -11.55 0.82 1.98
N CYS A 175 -10.97 0.12 2.96
CA CYS A 175 -9.58 0.31 3.39
C CYS A 175 -8.61 0.06 2.23
N PRO A 176 -7.85 1.07 1.75
CA PRO A 176 -6.85 0.86 0.73
C PRO A 176 -5.71 -0.03 1.22
N ILE A 177 -5.10 -0.77 0.31
CA ILE A 177 -3.88 -1.53 0.61
C ILE A 177 -2.72 -0.58 0.90
N LEU A 178 -1.91 -0.92 1.91
CA LEU A 178 -0.71 -0.17 2.27
C LEU A 178 0.53 -0.83 1.65
N PRO A 179 1.63 -0.10 1.37
CA PRO A 179 1.73 1.35 1.43
C PRO A 179 0.76 2.02 0.45
N LEU A 180 0.23 3.20 0.80
CA LEU A 180 -0.76 3.89 -0.05
C LEU A 180 -0.17 4.25 -1.41
N ARG A 181 -1.05 4.37 -2.41
CA ARG A 181 -0.65 4.82 -3.75
C ARG A 181 -0.02 6.21 -3.62
N GLY A 182 1.16 6.38 -4.22
CA GLY A 182 1.92 7.62 -4.12
C GLY A 182 2.71 7.79 -2.81
N CYS A 183 2.89 6.72 -2.02
CA CYS A 183 3.82 6.76 -0.89
C CYS A 183 5.24 7.14 -1.38
N SER A 184 5.80 8.21 -0.82
CA SER A 184 7.12 8.75 -1.18
C SER A 184 8.28 7.95 -0.59
N HIS A 185 8.04 7.12 0.43
CA HIS A 185 9.05 6.32 1.11
C HIS A 185 8.53 4.90 1.42
N PRO A 186 8.24 4.08 0.39
CA PRO A 186 7.69 2.74 0.59
C PRO A 186 8.62 1.83 1.41
N GLY A 187 9.94 2.07 1.37
CA GLY A 187 10.93 1.38 2.20
C GLY A 187 11.01 1.82 3.66
N GLN A 188 10.15 2.74 4.10
CA GLN A 188 9.99 3.15 5.51
C GLN A 188 8.51 3.30 5.91
N CYS A 189 7.59 2.72 5.14
CA CYS A 189 6.17 2.79 5.45
C CYS A 189 5.84 1.85 6.62
N ALA A 190 5.35 2.40 7.73
CA ALA A 190 4.82 1.65 8.86
C ALA A 190 3.36 2.01 9.16
N CYS A 191 2.62 2.50 8.16
CA CYS A 191 1.18 2.72 8.31
C CYS A 191 0.49 1.38 8.64
N LEU A 192 -0.57 1.43 9.45
CA LEU A 192 -1.35 0.25 9.80
C LEU A 192 -2.81 0.60 10.02
N TYR A 193 -3.66 -0.43 10.05
CA TYR A 193 -5.05 -0.30 10.44
C TYR A 193 -5.24 -0.79 11.88
N GLN A 194 -6.00 -0.02 12.66
CA GLN A 194 -6.46 -0.40 13.99
C GLN A 194 -7.95 -0.71 13.92
N ALA A 195 -8.36 -1.89 14.39
CA ALA A 195 -9.76 -2.26 14.50
C ALA A 195 -10.52 -1.22 15.34
N GLN A 196 -11.70 -0.82 14.90
CA GLN A 196 -12.59 0.02 15.69
C GLN A 196 -13.81 -0.80 16.09
N PHE A 197 -14.05 -0.85 17.39
CA PHE A 197 -15.29 -1.38 17.93
C PHE A 197 -16.31 -0.25 17.92
N THR A 198 -17.45 -0.46 17.27
CA THR A 198 -18.61 0.39 17.53
C THR A 198 -19.06 0.09 18.96
N PRO A 199 -19.04 1.06 19.88
CA PRO A 199 -19.63 0.87 21.20
C PRO A 199 -21.09 0.45 21.00
N LEU A 200 -21.53 -0.56 21.74
CA LEU A 200 -22.95 -0.89 21.90
C LEU A 200 -23.58 0.21 22.76
N ASP A 201 -23.70 1.42 22.23
CA ASP A 201 -24.59 2.42 22.77
C ASP A 201 -25.91 2.29 22.00
N ASP A 202 -26.98 1.95 22.74
CA ASP A 202 -28.37 1.70 22.34
C ASP A 202 -28.79 0.23 22.04
N LEU A 203 -28.69 -0.63 23.07
CA LEU A 203 -29.66 -1.73 23.29
C LEU A 203 -30.40 -1.53 24.62
#